data_AF-A0A820IPQ5-F1
#
_entry.id   AF-A0A820IPQ5-F1
#
_cell.length_a   1.000
_cell.length_b   1.000
_cell.length_c   1.000
_cell.angle_alpha   90.00
_cell.angle_beta   90.00
_cell.angle_gamma   90.00
#
_symmetry.space_group_name_H-M   'P 1'
#
loop_
_entity.id
_entity.type
_entity.pdbx_description
1 polymer ?
#
loop_
_entity_poly.entity_id
_entity_poly.type
_entity_poly.pdbx_seq_one_letter_code
_entity_poly.pdbx_strand_id
1 'polypeptide(L)' 'MFPGIADRMQKELTSLAPSAMKIRVIAPPERKYAVWIGGSILSSLSTFQSMWISKQEYDESGPSIVHRKCF' A
#
# COMPACT_ATOMS: atom_id res chain seq x y z
N MET A 1 2.36 -10.72 -15.48
CA MET A 1 2.01 -11.43 -14.22
C MET A 1 1.39 -12.76 -14.55
N PHE A 2 1.51 -13.75 -13.67
CA PHE A 2 1.07 -15.11 -13.94
C PHE A 2 -0.45 -15.20 -14.14
N PRO A 3 -0.93 -15.76 -15.27
CA PRO A 3 -2.35 -16.06 -15.48
C PRO A 3 -2.90 -16.98 -14.39
N GLY A 4 -4.16 -16.80 -13.99
CA GLY A 4 -4.84 -17.65 -13.00
C GLY A 4 -4.40 -17.47 -11.54
N ILE A 5 -3.44 -16.56 -11.24
CA ILE A 5 -2.97 -16.35 -9.87
C ILE A 5 -4.08 -15.87 -8.92
N ALA A 6 -5.02 -15.05 -9.42
CA ALA A 6 -6.14 -14.55 -8.64
C ALA A 6 -7.10 -15.67 -8.25
N ASP A 7 -7.43 -16.55 -9.21
CA ASP A 7 -8.32 -17.69 -9.00
C ASP A 7 -7.71 -18.70 -8.03
N ARG A 8 -6.41 -18.98 -8.18
CA ARG A 8 -5.67 -19.83 -7.23
C ARG A 8 -5.73 -19.25 -5.82
N MET A 9 -5.41 -17.96 -5.64
CA MET A 9 -5.46 -17.32 -4.32
C MET A 9 -6.87 -17.35 -3.72
N GLN A 10 -7.90 -17.11 -4.52
CA GLN A 10 -9.29 -17.15 -4.06
C GLN A 10 -9.63 -18.54 -3.54
N LYS A 11 -9.31 -19.60 -4.29
CA LYS A 11 -9.56 -20.99 -3.89
C LYS A 11 -8.85 -21.36 -2.60
N GLU A 12 -7.54 -21.12 -2.52
CA GLU A 12 -6.73 -21.50 -1.35
C GLU A 12 -7.19 -20.74 -0.10
N LEU A 13 -7.43 -19.43 -0.20
CA LEU A 13 -7.89 -18.62 0.92
C LEU A 13 -9.29 -19.07 1.38
N THR A 14 -10.20 -19.37 0.45
CA THR A 14 -11.55 -19.85 0.79
C THR A 14 -11.52 -21.20 1.50
N SER A 15 -10.55 -22.07 1.17
CA SER A 15 -10.35 -23.33 1.87
C SER A 15 -9.79 -23.16 3.30
N LEU A 16 -9.04 -22.09 3.55
CA LEU A 16 -8.39 -21.84 4.84
C LEU A 16 -9.25 -21.01 5.81
N ALA A 17 -10.09 -20.11 5.28
CA ALA A 17 -10.91 -19.25 6.13
C ALA A 17 -12.17 -19.98 6.64
N PRO A 18 -12.74 -19.53 7.77
CA PRO A 18 -14.04 -20.00 8.22
C PRO A 18 -15.13 -19.78 7.16
N SER A 19 -16.07 -20.72 7.03
CA SER A 19 -17.13 -20.70 6.01
C SER A 19 -18.09 -19.51 6.10
N ALA A 20 -18.17 -18.85 7.26
CA ALA A 20 -18.93 -17.62 7.45
C ALA A 20 -18.27 -16.38 6.80
N MET A 21 -17.00 -16.47 6.37
CA MET A 21 -16.24 -15.35 5.82
C MET A 21 -16.31 -15.33 4.30
N LYS A 22 -16.74 -14.19 3.73
CA LYS A 22 -16.72 -13.97 2.29
C LYS A 22 -15.36 -13.40 1.85
N ILE A 23 -14.60 -14.19 1.08
CA ILE A 23 -13.29 -13.79 0.56
C ILE A 23 -13.45 -13.18 -0.84
N ARG A 24 -12.77 -12.06 -1.09
CA ARG A 24 -12.73 -11.39 -2.39
C ARG A 24 -11.29 -11.05 -2.76
N VAL A 25 -10.75 -11.72 -3.78
CA VAL A 25 -9.45 -11.38 -4.37
C VAL A 25 -9.63 -10.35 -5.48
N ILE A 26 -8.88 -9.24 -5.42
CA ILE A 26 -8.94 -8.15 -6.41
C ILE A 26 -7.61 -8.10 -7.16
N ALA A 27 -7.68 -8.21 -8.48
CA ALA A 27 -6.50 -8.33 -9.33
C ALA A 27 -6.64 -7.48 -10.62
N PRO A 28 -6.52 -6.15 -10.54
CA PRO A 28 -6.75 -5.25 -11.68
C PRO A 28 -5.72 -5.48 -12.80
N PRO A 29 -6.04 -5.26 -14.09
CA PRO A 29 -5.11 -5.46 -15.19
C PRO A 29 -3.85 -4.56 -15.08
N GLU A 30 -4.03 -3.29 -14.72
CA GLU A 30 -2.96 -2.29 -14.56
C GLU A 30 -2.19 -2.38 -13.24
N ARG A 31 -2.26 -3.52 -12.54
CA ARG A 31 -1.66 -3.65 -11.19
C ARG A 31 -0.13 -3.51 -11.16
N LYS A 32 0.53 -3.57 -12.31
CA LYS A 32 1.95 -3.20 -12.47
C LYS A 32 2.22 -1.77 -12.00
N TYR A 33 1.26 -0.86 -12.19
CA TYR A 33 1.39 0.55 -11.85
C TYR A 33 0.61 0.94 -10.59
N ALA A 34 -0.09 0.01 -9.94
CA ALA A 34 -0.95 0.31 -8.79
C ALA A 34 -0.19 1.03 -7.65
N VAL A 35 1.07 0.64 -7.40
CA VAL A 35 1.92 1.30 -6.39
C VAL A 35 2.20 2.76 -6.76
N TRP A 36 2.54 3.02 -8.02
CA TRP A 36 2.86 4.37 -8.49
C TRP A 36 1.62 5.27 -8.55
N ILE A 37 0.49 4.73 -9.02
CA ILE A 37 -0.81 5.42 -9.02
C ILE A 37 -1.21 5.80 -7.59
N GLY A 38 -1.10 4.86 -6.64
CA GLY A 38 -1.38 5.11 -5.23
C GLY A 38 -0.50 6.22 -4.65
N GLY A 39 0.80 6.20 -4.96
CA GLY A 39 1.74 7.25 -4.55
C GLY A 39 1.40 8.62 -5.13
N SER A 40 1.04 8.68 -6.41
CA SER A 40 0.64 9.93 -7.08
C SER A 40 -0.65 10.52 -6.50
N ILE A 41 -1.64 9.68 -6.19
CA ILE A 41 -2.88 10.12 -5.53
C ILE A 41 -2.55 10.63 -4.12
N LEU A 42 -1.80 9.84 -3.34
CA LEU A 42 -1.43 10.18 -1.97
C LEU A 42 -0.66 11.50 -1.91
N SER A 43 0.30 11.72 -2.81
CA SER A 43 1.08 12.97 -2.86
C SER A 43 0.27 14.20 -3.22
N SER A 44 -0.88 14.01 -3.88
CA SER A 44 -1.76 15.09 -4.32
C SER A 44 -2.77 15.51 -3.26
N LEU A 45 -2.87 14.79 -2.13
CA LEU A 45 -3.77 15.14 -1.03
C LEU A 45 -3.21 16.33 -0.25
N SER A 46 -4.06 17.27 0.15
CA SER A 46 -3.65 18.39 1.02
C SER A 46 -3.13 17.91 2.38
N THR A 47 -3.68 16.81 2.88
CA THR A 47 -3.23 16.14 4.12
C THR A 47 -1.84 15.53 3.99
N PHE A 48 -1.30 15.35 2.78
CA PHE A 48 0.04 14.79 2.60
C PHE A 48 1.15 15.73 3.07
N GLN A 49 0.89 17.05 3.08
CA GLN A 49 1.86 18.06 3.53
C GLN A 49 2.27 17.89 4.99
N SER A 50 1.36 17.47 5.87
CA SER A 50 1.68 17.24 7.29
C SER A 50 2.51 15.98 7.53
N MET A 51 2.57 15.08 6.54
CA MET A 51 3.38 13.86 6.58
C MET A 51 4.79 14.07 6.01
N TRP A 52 5.08 15.23 5.43
CA TRP A 52 6.42 15.53 4.93
C TRP A 52 7.44 15.65 6.06
N ILE A 53 8.69 15.38 5.71
CA ILE A 53 9.85 15.75 6.51
C ILE A 53 10.44 16.95 5.80
N SER A 54 10.33 18.13 6.42
CA SER A 54 10.97 19.32 5.90
C SER A 54 12.49 19.22 6.08
N LYS A 55 13.22 20.02 5.30
CA LYS A 55 14.68 20.11 5.43
C LYS A 55 15.10 20.51 6.85
N GLN A 56 14.41 21.49 7.44
CA GLN A 56 14.69 21.94 8.80
C GLN A 56 14.54 20.81 9.82
N GLU A 57 13.45 20.05 9.77
CA GLU A 57 13.22 18.95 10.69
C GLU A 57 14.28 17.85 10.55
N TYR A 58 14.75 17.60 9.31
CA TYR A 58 15.83 16.65 9.06
C TYR A 58 17.17 17.15 9.62
N ASP A 59 17.49 18.43 9.45
CA ASP A 59 18.73 19.04 9.96
C ASP A 59 18.74 19.04 11.50
N GLU A 60 17.59 19.20 12.16
CA GLU A 60 17.45 19.20 13.63
C GLU A 60 17.46 17.80 14.26
N SER A 61 16.70 16.86 13.69
CA SER A 61 16.51 15.51 14.26
C SER A 61 17.44 14.45 13.66
N GLY A 62 18.18 14.81 12.61
CA GLY A 62 19.00 13.91 11.82
C GLY A 62 18.18 12.81 11.13
N PRO A 63 18.84 11.76 10.61
CA PRO A 63 18.19 10.67 9.88
C PRO A 63 17.10 9.93 10.67
N SER A 64 17.15 10.00 12.02
CA SER A 64 16.23 9.28 12.89
C SER A 64 14.76 9.70 12.73
N ILE A 65 14.52 10.91 12.21
CA ILE A 65 13.16 11.43 12.00
C ILE A 65 12.35 10.60 11.01
N VAL A 66 13.00 9.94 10.06
CA VAL A 66 12.34 9.06 9.09
C VAL A 66 11.60 7.93 9.81
N HIS A 67 12.19 7.36 10.85
CA HIS A 67 11.58 6.31 11.65
C HIS A 67 10.46 6.80 12.58
N ARG A 68 10.39 8.11 12.85
CA ARG A 68 9.33 8.71 13.69
C ARG A 68 8.11 9.13 12.88
N LYS A 69 8.31 9.54 11.62
CA LYS A 69 7.25 10.09 10.76
C LYS A 69 6.71 9.10 9.73
N CYS A 70 7.50 8.11 9.30
CA CYS A 70 7.12 7.21 8.20
C CYS A 70 6.73 5.79 8.64
N PHE A 71 6.89 5.44 9.91
CA PHE A 71 6.57 4.13 10.50
C PHE A 71 5.92 4.31 11.87
#